data_AF-A0A256IIW4-F1
#
_entry.id   AF-A0A256IIW4-F1
#
_cell.length_a   1.000
_cell.length_b   1.000
_cell.length_c   1.000
_cell.angle_alpha   90.00
_cell.angle_beta   90.00
_cell.angle_gamma   90.00
#
_symmetry.space_group_name_H-M   'P 1'
#
loop_
_entity.id
_entity.type
_entity.pdbx_description
1 polymer ?
#
loop_
_entity_poly.entity_id
_entity_poly.type
_entity_poly.pdbx_seq_one_letter_code
_entity_poly.pdbx_strand_id
1 'polypeptide(L)'
;MSALRSPSPSDRGGRGGLAVVLAANLLPVAGVVTLGWSAAEILVVYWIELVVMVAAYGVAALFAERPIDLADREFYIVGFSENSTLDEDRWSGDPEPVGLVARVLPPSIAERVPPIYRRNVPVVARSLGIVGFLAFGALVLADAVVAEPIATAASPTVLAASLAVCVSQAAEIRREFFVTPRYEEWSAYMIQEAAQRVVTFYLCIGMLAVPASFLGLLLVADATDAIAVGPAALGPLAPAPDLDPVALAYVIPFALAKAAADRSRRIAFDEVDPGGLAGWFAPEDPRPEWLREQERER
;
A
#
# COMPACT_ATOMS: atom_id res chain seq x y z
N MET A 1 16.27 -28.79 38.60
CA MET A 1 16.81 -28.83 37.24
C MET A 1 15.98 -27.86 36.40
N SER A 2 16.50 -26.64 36.22
CA SER A 2 15.84 -25.56 35.49
C SER A 2 16.25 -25.66 34.02
N ALA A 3 15.34 -26.11 33.17
CA ALA A 3 15.56 -26.13 31.73
C ALA A 3 15.46 -24.68 31.21
N LEU A 4 16.60 -24.14 30.79
CA LEU A 4 16.70 -22.88 30.06
C LEU A 4 15.90 -23.03 28.76
N ARG A 5 14.74 -22.35 28.67
CA ARG A 5 14.10 -22.09 27.37
C ARG A 5 15.07 -21.27 26.54
N SER A 6 15.63 -21.85 25.50
CA SER A 6 16.28 -21.11 24.43
C SER A 6 15.26 -20.13 23.83
N PRO A 7 15.62 -18.85 23.63
CA PRO A 7 14.71 -17.86 23.05
C PRO A 7 14.35 -18.29 21.62
N SER A 8 13.06 -18.22 21.28
CA SER A 8 12.55 -18.52 19.94
C SER A 8 13.15 -17.54 18.91
N PRO A 9 13.41 -17.98 17.66
CA PRO A 9 13.99 -17.12 16.62
C PRO A 9 13.15 -15.89 16.25
N SER A 10 11.87 -15.89 16.61
CA SER A 10 10.88 -14.82 16.34
C SER A 10 11.18 -13.50 17.05
N ASP A 11 11.90 -13.52 18.18
CA ASP A 11 11.98 -12.35 19.08
C ASP A 11 13.05 -11.31 18.66
N ARG A 12 14.03 -11.73 17.83
CA ARG A 12 15.05 -10.82 17.26
C ARG A 12 14.64 -10.25 15.89
N GLY A 13 13.81 -10.96 15.12
CA GLY A 13 13.26 -10.48 13.84
C GLY A 13 12.14 -9.45 14.02
N GLY A 14 11.28 -9.62 15.03
CA GLY A 14 10.11 -8.77 15.23
C GLY A 14 10.43 -7.31 15.58
N ARG A 15 11.44 -7.06 16.43
CA ARG A 15 11.84 -5.70 16.81
C ARG A 15 12.56 -4.95 15.69
N GLY A 16 13.45 -5.64 14.95
CA GLY A 16 14.13 -5.07 13.80
C GLY A 16 13.15 -4.74 12.67
N GLY A 17 12.21 -5.63 12.38
CA GLY A 17 11.16 -5.40 11.39
C GLY A 17 10.28 -4.19 11.73
N LEU A 18 9.84 -4.08 13.00
CA LEU A 18 9.04 -2.94 13.45
C LEU A 18 9.80 -1.62 13.37
N ALA A 19 11.07 -1.60 13.77
CA ALA A 19 11.91 -0.40 13.69
C ALA A 19 12.10 0.08 12.24
N VAL A 20 12.28 -0.84 11.29
CA VAL A 20 12.39 -0.51 9.86
C VAL A 20 11.07 0.04 9.31
N VAL A 21 9.93 -0.57 9.67
CA VAL A 21 8.60 -0.08 9.26
C VAL A 21 8.35 1.33 9.80
N LEU A 22 8.63 1.55 11.08
CA LEU A 22 8.48 2.88 11.70
C LEU A 22 9.43 3.90 11.06
N ALA A 23 10.70 3.56 10.86
CA ALA A 23 11.66 4.46 10.23
C ALA A 23 11.25 4.88 8.82
N ALA A 24 10.76 3.94 8.00
CA ALA A 24 10.26 4.24 6.66
C ALA A 24 9.03 5.17 6.69
N ASN A 25 8.14 4.96 7.66
CA ASN A 25 6.91 5.74 7.80
C ASN A 25 7.10 7.09 8.51
N LEU A 26 8.24 7.31 9.18
CA LEU A 26 8.60 8.61 9.76
C LEU A 26 9.25 9.56 8.75
N LEU A 27 9.58 9.11 7.55
CA LEU A 27 10.20 9.96 6.52
C LEU A 27 9.34 11.18 6.18
N PRO A 28 8.02 11.08 5.98
CA PRO A 28 7.16 12.24 5.73
C PRO A 28 7.13 13.21 6.92
N VAL A 29 7.16 12.69 8.16
CA VAL A 29 7.27 13.52 9.38
C VAL A 29 8.61 14.26 9.40
N ALA A 30 9.71 13.57 9.09
CA ALA A 30 11.02 14.20 8.97
C ALA A 30 11.04 15.24 7.84
N GLY A 31 10.33 15.01 6.73
CA GLY A 31 10.12 15.97 5.66
C GLY A 31 9.48 17.27 6.16
N VAL A 32 8.40 17.20 6.94
CA VAL A 32 7.78 18.38 7.57
C VAL A 32 8.78 19.11 8.46
N VAL A 33 9.45 18.37 9.35
CA VAL A 33 10.29 18.95 10.41
C VAL A 33 11.62 19.51 9.89
N THR A 34 12.21 18.90 8.87
CA THR A 34 13.58 19.24 8.42
C THR A 34 13.64 19.91 7.05
N LEU A 35 12.69 19.60 6.17
CA LEU A 35 12.63 20.12 4.80
C LEU A 35 11.50 21.15 4.64
N GLY A 36 10.73 21.43 5.70
CA GLY A 36 9.62 22.36 5.67
C GLY A 36 8.48 21.91 4.75
N TRP A 37 8.32 20.59 4.56
CA TRP A 37 7.29 20.08 3.66
C TRP A 37 5.90 20.53 4.09
N SER A 38 5.17 21.09 3.13
CA SER A 38 3.77 21.42 3.31
C SER A 38 2.90 20.15 3.36
N ALA A 39 1.71 20.27 3.95
CA ALA A 39 0.71 19.21 3.90
C ALA A 39 0.39 18.79 2.44
N ALA A 40 0.38 19.75 1.52
CA ALA A 40 0.16 19.54 0.10
C ALA A 40 1.23 18.65 -0.55
N GLU A 41 2.51 18.92 -0.31
CA GLU A 41 3.61 18.10 -0.85
C GLU A 41 3.51 16.65 -0.39
N ILE A 42 3.21 16.44 0.89
CA ILE A 42 3.10 15.09 1.45
C ILE A 42 1.92 14.34 0.86
N LEU A 43 0.82 15.03 0.71
CA LEU A 43 -0.39 14.47 0.15
C LEU A 43 -0.22 14.09 -1.33
N VAL A 44 0.50 14.92 -2.10
CA VAL A 44 0.90 14.59 -3.48
C VAL A 44 1.80 13.35 -3.50
N VAL A 45 2.81 13.26 -2.62
CA VAL A 45 3.69 12.08 -2.55
C VAL A 45 2.90 10.80 -2.23
N TYR A 46 1.98 10.84 -1.27
CA TYR A 46 1.12 9.69 -0.96
C TYR A 46 0.19 9.32 -2.12
N TRP A 47 -0.31 10.30 -2.85
CA TRP A 47 -1.13 10.03 -4.04
C TRP A 47 -0.31 9.36 -5.14
N ILE A 48 0.91 9.83 -5.38
CA ILE A 48 1.86 9.22 -6.32
C ILE A 48 2.17 7.78 -5.90
N GLU A 49 2.41 7.55 -4.60
CA GLU A 49 2.63 6.21 -4.08
C GLU A 49 1.48 5.25 -4.36
N LEU A 50 0.24 5.68 -4.15
CA LEU A 50 -0.94 4.87 -4.48
C LEU A 50 -0.98 4.50 -5.97
N VAL A 51 -0.74 5.47 -6.86
CA VAL A 51 -0.72 5.26 -8.31
C VAL A 51 0.39 4.28 -8.71
N VAL A 52 1.60 4.48 -8.17
CA VAL A 52 2.75 3.62 -8.45
C VAL A 52 2.51 2.21 -7.93
N MET A 53 1.95 2.05 -6.73
CA MET A 53 1.62 0.75 -6.16
C MET A 53 0.59 0.01 -7.02
N VAL A 54 -0.51 0.67 -7.41
CA VAL A 54 -1.53 0.06 -8.30
C VAL A 54 -0.90 -0.37 -9.62
N ALA A 55 -0.04 0.46 -10.21
CA ALA A 55 0.67 0.10 -11.44
C ALA A 55 1.61 -1.09 -11.24
N ALA A 56 2.36 -1.13 -10.13
CA ALA A 56 3.32 -2.19 -9.83
C ALA A 56 2.63 -3.53 -9.57
N TYR A 57 1.52 -3.55 -8.81
CA TYR A 57 0.67 -4.73 -8.64
C TYR A 57 -0.04 -5.13 -9.94
N GLY A 58 -0.42 -4.15 -10.78
CA GLY A 58 -0.90 -4.36 -12.16
C GLY A 58 0.10 -5.15 -13.00
N VAL A 59 1.37 -4.76 -12.94
CA VAL A 59 2.46 -5.47 -13.61
C VAL A 59 2.66 -6.87 -13.01
N ALA A 60 2.71 -7.00 -11.67
CA ALA A 60 2.86 -8.29 -11.01
C ALA A 60 1.74 -9.29 -11.37
N ALA A 61 0.50 -8.80 -11.47
CA ALA A 61 -0.67 -9.61 -11.82
C ALA A 61 -0.57 -10.26 -13.21
N LEU A 62 0.24 -9.70 -14.13
CA LEU A 62 0.45 -10.28 -15.45
C LEU A 62 1.22 -11.60 -15.41
N PHE A 63 2.02 -11.83 -14.37
CA PHE A 63 2.83 -13.05 -14.18
C PHE A 63 2.07 -14.17 -13.44
N ALA A 64 0.84 -13.93 -13.00
CA ALA A 64 0.07 -14.89 -12.22
C ALA A 64 -0.27 -16.18 -12.98
N GLU A 65 0.07 -17.33 -12.42
CA GLU A 65 -0.13 -18.66 -13.00
C GLU A 65 -1.44 -19.31 -12.59
N ARG A 66 -2.04 -18.87 -11.48
CA ARG A 66 -3.25 -19.52 -10.96
C ARG A 66 -4.50 -19.03 -11.72
N PRO A 67 -5.45 -19.93 -12.03
CA PRO A 67 -6.75 -19.53 -12.56
C PRO A 67 -7.55 -18.69 -11.55
N ILE A 68 -8.44 -17.85 -12.08
CA ILE A 68 -9.33 -17.03 -11.26
C ILE A 68 -10.55 -17.86 -10.87
N ASP A 69 -10.97 -17.70 -9.61
CA ASP A 69 -12.26 -18.17 -9.10
C ASP A 69 -12.92 -16.99 -8.39
N LEU A 70 -14.15 -16.67 -8.77
CA LEU A 70 -14.93 -15.53 -8.25
C LEU A 70 -16.08 -15.95 -7.33
N ALA A 71 -16.29 -17.26 -7.13
CA ALA A 71 -17.42 -17.74 -6.34
C ALA A 71 -17.31 -17.28 -4.88
N ASP A 72 -18.44 -16.84 -4.32
CA ASP A 72 -18.64 -16.52 -2.90
C ASP A 72 -17.59 -15.56 -2.29
N ARG A 73 -17.07 -14.62 -3.09
CA ARG A 73 -16.13 -13.61 -2.60
C ARG A 73 -16.83 -12.49 -1.82
N GLU A 74 -16.20 -12.03 -0.75
CA GLU A 74 -16.65 -10.85 0.01
C GLU A 74 -16.16 -9.55 -0.63
N PHE A 75 -14.98 -9.57 -1.24
CA PHE A 75 -14.38 -8.41 -1.90
C PHE A 75 -14.31 -8.56 -3.43
N TYR A 76 -14.99 -7.64 -4.14
CA TYR A 76 -14.91 -7.54 -5.59
C TYR A 76 -13.97 -6.41 -6.05
N ILE A 77 -12.95 -6.75 -6.85
CA ILE A 77 -12.10 -5.72 -7.45
C ILE A 77 -12.90 -4.89 -8.45
N VAL A 78 -12.52 -3.62 -8.62
CA VAL A 78 -13.17 -2.71 -9.57
C VAL A 78 -13.29 -3.36 -10.95
N GLY A 79 -14.49 -3.26 -11.50
CA GLY A 79 -14.85 -3.87 -12.77
C GLY A 79 -15.42 -5.28 -12.64
N PHE A 80 -15.18 -6.00 -11.56
CA PHE A 80 -15.79 -7.31 -11.30
C PHE A 80 -16.92 -7.19 -10.25
N SER A 81 -17.76 -8.21 -10.20
CA SER A 81 -18.91 -8.32 -9.30
C SER A 81 -19.35 -9.78 -9.23
N GLU A 82 -20.23 -10.11 -8.30
CA GLU A 82 -20.87 -11.43 -8.16
C GLU A 82 -21.50 -11.92 -9.47
N ASN A 83 -22.00 -11.00 -10.30
CA ASN A 83 -22.63 -11.32 -11.59
C ASN A 83 -21.62 -11.44 -12.75
N SER A 84 -20.32 -11.36 -12.49
CA SER A 84 -19.30 -11.42 -13.55
C SER A 84 -19.06 -12.86 -13.97
N THR A 85 -19.33 -13.18 -15.23
CA THR A 85 -19.04 -14.48 -15.81
C THR A 85 -17.57 -14.55 -16.26
N LEU A 86 -16.89 -15.63 -15.87
CA LEU A 86 -15.58 -15.96 -16.39
C LEU A 86 -15.71 -16.80 -17.66
N ASP A 87 -14.80 -16.54 -18.59
CA ASP A 87 -14.65 -17.29 -19.83
C ASP A 87 -13.95 -18.62 -19.51
N GLU A 88 -14.71 -19.70 -19.29
CA GLU A 88 -14.19 -21.02 -18.88
C GLU A 88 -13.12 -21.56 -19.84
N ASP A 89 -13.28 -21.32 -21.15
CA ASP A 89 -12.32 -21.73 -22.18
C ASP A 89 -10.96 -21.04 -21.98
N ARG A 90 -10.94 -19.82 -21.45
CA ARG A 90 -9.70 -19.08 -21.16
C ARG A 90 -8.96 -19.57 -19.92
N TRP A 91 -9.69 -20.14 -18.96
CA TRP A 91 -9.15 -20.48 -17.64
C TRP A 91 -8.99 -21.98 -17.40
N SER A 92 -9.56 -22.83 -18.24
CA SER A 92 -9.48 -24.30 -18.15
C SER A 92 -8.17 -24.90 -18.68
N GLY A 93 -7.43 -24.18 -19.54
CA GLY A 93 -6.18 -24.63 -20.13
C GLY A 93 -4.91 -24.11 -19.46
N ASP A 94 -3.77 -24.67 -19.88
CA ASP A 94 -2.45 -24.20 -19.49
C ASP A 94 -2.24 -22.74 -19.92
N PRO A 95 -1.59 -21.92 -19.08
CA PRO A 95 -1.45 -20.50 -19.35
C PRO A 95 -0.51 -20.24 -20.53
N GLU A 96 -0.98 -19.53 -21.56
CA GLU A 96 -0.17 -19.20 -22.75
C GLU A 96 0.75 -17.99 -22.47
N PRO A 97 2.09 -18.18 -22.49
CA PRO A 97 3.04 -17.10 -22.22
C PRO A 97 3.17 -16.17 -23.42
N VAL A 98 3.22 -14.87 -23.15
CA VAL A 98 3.51 -13.83 -24.12
C VAL A 98 5.04 -13.65 -24.16
N GLY A 99 5.64 -13.85 -25.34
CA GLY A 99 7.07 -13.64 -25.56
C GLY A 99 7.55 -12.17 -25.50
N LEU A 100 6.78 -11.26 -24.89
CA LEU A 100 7.09 -9.83 -24.81
C LEU A 100 8.34 -9.57 -23.97
N VAL A 101 8.49 -10.26 -22.84
CA VAL A 101 9.66 -10.14 -21.97
C VAL A 101 10.94 -10.53 -22.72
N ALA A 102 10.92 -11.66 -23.42
CA ALA A 102 12.03 -12.15 -24.24
C ALA A 102 12.34 -11.24 -25.44
N ARG A 103 11.36 -10.47 -25.92
CA ARG A 103 11.54 -9.53 -27.04
C ARG A 103 12.16 -8.20 -26.62
N VAL A 104 11.87 -7.74 -25.40
CA VAL A 104 12.25 -6.39 -24.92
C VAL A 104 13.51 -6.42 -24.07
N LEU A 105 13.69 -7.44 -23.24
CA LEU A 105 14.81 -7.52 -22.30
C LEU A 105 15.99 -8.34 -22.87
N PRO A 106 17.23 -8.05 -22.44
CA PRO A 106 18.39 -8.89 -22.73
C PRO A 106 18.15 -10.35 -22.30
N PRO A 107 18.67 -11.36 -23.04
CA PRO A 107 18.45 -12.78 -22.72
C PRO A 107 18.79 -13.16 -21.28
N SER A 108 19.89 -12.60 -20.75
CA SER A 108 20.34 -12.84 -19.38
C SER A 108 19.37 -12.38 -18.29
N ILE A 109 18.48 -11.43 -18.61
CA ILE A 109 17.42 -10.94 -17.73
C ILE A 109 16.13 -11.67 -18.05
N ALA A 110 15.80 -11.85 -19.33
CA ALA A 110 14.57 -12.51 -19.76
C ALA A 110 14.44 -13.95 -19.22
N GLU A 111 15.54 -14.69 -19.12
CA GLU A 111 15.56 -16.05 -18.54
C GLU A 111 15.32 -16.08 -17.03
N ARG A 112 15.45 -14.96 -16.33
CA ARG A 112 15.28 -14.86 -14.86
C ARG A 112 13.92 -14.30 -14.45
N VAL A 113 13.13 -13.85 -15.41
CA VAL A 113 11.83 -13.24 -15.17
C VAL A 113 10.75 -14.24 -15.62
N PRO A 114 9.74 -14.52 -14.79
CA PRO A 114 8.63 -15.39 -15.18
C PRO A 114 7.94 -14.89 -16.46
N PRO A 115 7.23 -15.74 -17.21
CA PRO A 115 6.49 -15.30 -18.38
C PRO A 115 5.28 -14.45 -17.98
N ILE A 116 4.89 -13.52 -18.86
CA ILE A 116 3.61 -12.80 -18.76
C ILE A 116 2.53 -13.63 -19.45
N TYR A 117 1.35 -13.78 -18.86
CA TYR A 117 0.26 -14.56 -19.46
C TYR A 117 -0.81 -13.68 -20.10
N ARG A 118 -1.17 -14.02 -21.34
CA ARG A 118 -2.13 -13.23 -22.14
C ARG A 118 -3.50 -13.14 -21.47
N ARG A 119 -3.92 -14.21 -20.80
CA ARG A 119 -5.23 -14.29 -20.11
C ARG A 119 -5.37 -13.28 -18.95
N ASN A 120 -4.25 -12.79 -18.39
CA ASN A 120 -4.25 -11.84 -17.28
C ASN A 120 -4.46 -10.39 -17.77
N VAL A 121 -4.16 -10.07 -19.03
CA VAL A 121 -4.25 -8.70 -19.57
C VAL A 121 -5.66 -8.11 -19.44
N PRO A 122 -6.76 -8.79 -19.81
CA PRO A 122 -8.10 -8.25 -19.66
C PRO A 122 -8.50 -8.03 -18.19
N VAL A 123 -7.96 -8.83 -17.27
CA VAL A 123 -8.23 -8.72 -15.83
C VAL A 123 -7.61 -7.43 -15.30
N VAL A 124 -6.33 -7.22 -15.60
CA VAL A 124 -5.62 -5.98 -15.24
C VAL A 124 -6.27 -4.77 -15.93
N ALA A 125 -6.58 -4.85 -17.23
CA ALA A 125 -7.22 -3.75 -17.94
C ALA A 125 -8.58 -3.36 -17.34
N ARG A 126 -9.37 -4.34 -16.91
CA ARG A 126 -10.68 -4.11 -16.26
C ARG A 126 -10.51 -3.55 -14.85
N SER A 127 -9.52 -4.01 -14.08
CA SER A 127 -9.23 -3.49 -12.74
C SER A 127 -8.68 -2.06 -12.74
N LEU A 128 -8.06 -1.61 -13.85
CA LEU A 128 -7.63 -0.22 -14.04
C LEU A 128 -8.77 0.80 -14.00
N GLY A 129 -10.04 0.39 -13.95
CA GLY A 129 -11.14 1.27 -13.55
C GLY A 129 -10.87 2.01 -12.23
N ILE A 130 -10.08 1.43 -11.32
CA ILE A 130 -9.62 2.09 -10.08
C ILE A 130 -8.85 3.39 -10.36
N VAL A 131 -8.17 3.50 -11.51
CA VAL A 131 -7.47 4.73 -11.91
C VAL A 131 -8.45 5.88 -12.13
N GLY A 132 -9.66 5.60 -12.63
CA GLY A 132 -10.71 6.61 -12.73
C GLY A 132 -11.13 7.15 -11.36
N PHE A 133 -11.22 6.26 -10.37
CA PHE A 133 -11.49 6.64 -8.98
C PHE A 133 -10.33 7.47 -8.39
N LEU A 134 -9.08 7.05 -8.61
CA LEU A 134 -7.89 7.81 -8.17
C LEU A 134 -7.76 9.16 -8.91
N ALA A 135 -8.19 9.25 -10.16
CA ALA A 135 -8.22 10.53 -10.88
C ALA A 135 -9.28 11.46 -10.27
N PHE A 136 -10.47 10.95 -9.96
CA PHE A 136 -11.49 11.72 -9.26
C PHE A 136 -11.01 12.21 -7.89
N GLY A 137 -10.39 11.34 -7.09
CA GLY A 137 -9.80 11.72 -5.82
C GLY A 137 -8.72 12.80 -5.97
N ALA A 138 -7.88 12.72 -7.00
CA ALA A 138 -6.88 13.76 -7.30
C ALA A 138 -7.52 15.11 -7.64
N LEU A 139 -8.64 15.12 -8.35
CA LEU A 139 -9.37 16.36 -8.67
C LEU A 139 -9.96 17.00 -7.42
N VAL A 140 -10.61 16.21 -6.56
CA VAL A 140 -11.13 16.70 -5.26
C VAL A 140 -9.98 17.24 -4.40
N LEU A 141 -8.85 16.55 -4.39
CA LEU A 141 -7.66 16.94 -3.66
C LEU A 141 -7.08 18.28 -4.13
N ALA A 142 -6.98 18.46 -5.44
CA ALA A 142 -6.52 19.69 -6.07
C ALA A 142 -7.43 20.87 -5.74
N ASP A 143 -8.76 20.65 -5.78
CA ASP A 143 -9.74 21.70 -5.47
C ASP A 143 -9.72 22.09 -3.97
N ALA A 144 -9.62 21.10 -3.08
CA ALA A 144 -9.81 21.33 -1.65
C ALA A 144 -8.53 21.68 -0.87
N VAL A 145 -7.37 21.16 -1.28
CA VAL A 145 -6.14 21.19 -0.45
C VAL A 145 -4.91 21.65 -1.22
N VAL A 146 -4.79 21.29 -2.50
CA VAL A 146 -3.57 21.49 -3.28
C VAL A 146 -3.82 22.50 -4.41
N ALA A 147 -3.65 23.79 -4.11
CA ALA A 147 -3.96 24.89 -5.05
C ALA A 147 -3.22 24.78 -6.40
N GLU A 148 -1.94 24.39 -6.39
CA GLU A 148 -1.14 24.18 -7.60
C GLU A 148 -0.54 22.77 -7.62
N PRO A 149 -1.33 21.73 -7.96
CA PRO A 149 -0.92 20.34 -7.82
C PRO A 149 0.22 19.97 -8.76
N ILE A 150 0.24 20.55 -9.97
CA ILE A 150 1.29 20.32 -10.96
C ILE A 150 2.61 20.94 -10.49
N ALA A 151 2.58 22.18 -10.00
CA ALA A 151 3.77 22.84 -9.48
C ALA A 151 4.32 22.12 -8.25
N THR A 152 3.43 21.69 -7.35
CA THR A 152 3.77 20.88 -6.17
C THR A 152 4.41 19.55 -6.56
N ALA A 153 3.82 18.83 -7.52
CA ALA A 153 4.37 17.56 -8.03
C ALA A 153 5.73 17.74 -8.74
N ALA A 154 5.97 18.91 -9.32
CA ALA A 154 7.22 19.24 -9.99
C ALA A 154 8.30 19.77 -9.04
N SER A 155 8.02 19.91 -7.74
CA SER A 155 9.03 20.38 -6.78
C SER A 155 10.19 19.37 -6.69
N PRO A 156 11.45 19.83 -6.57
CA PRO A 156 12.60 18.92 -6.51
C PRO A 156 12.51 17.90 -5.37
N THR A 157 11.93 18.31 -4.23
CA THR A 157 11.70 17.48 -3.05
C THR A 157 10.67 16.39 -3.33
N VAL A 158 9.52 16.74 -3.93
CA VAL A 158 8.47 15.77 -4.29
C VAL A 158 8.95 14.83 -5.38
N LEU A 159 9.72 15.30 -6.36
CA LEU A 159 10.32 14.44 -7.39
C LEU A 159 11.30 13.42 -6.79
N ALA A 160 12.18 13.86 -5.87
CA ALA A 160 13.10 12.97 -5.18
C ALA A 160 12.34 11.93 -4.32
N ALA A 161 11.31 12.36 -3.59
CA ALA A 161 10.45 11.47 -2.81
C ALA A 161 9.70 10.46 -3.70
N SER A 162 9.16 10.91 -4.82
CA SER A 162 8.47 10.08 -5.82
C SER A 162 9.41 9.03 -6.41
N LEU A 163 10.66 9.40 -6.71
CA LEU A 163 11.66 8.44 -7.15
C LEU A 163 11.97 7.39 -6.06
N ALA A 164 12.11 7.83 -4.81
CA ALA A 164 12.31 6.92 -3.68
C ALA A 164 11.13 5.95 -3.51
N VAL A 165 9.90 6.45 -3.66
CA VAL A 165 8.66 5.65 -3.68
C VAL A 165 8.70 4.63 -4.81
N CYS A 166 9.03 5.03 -6.05
CA CYS A 166 9.14 4.12 -7.18
C CYS A 166 10.15 2.99 -6.93
N VAL A 167 11.34 3.33 -6.40
CA VAL A 167 12.36 2.34 -6.05
C VAL A 167 11.89 1.42 -4.93
N SER A 168 11.23 1.97 -3.91
CA SER A 168 10.68 1.20 -2.79
C SER A 168 9.63 0.21 -3.27
N GLN A 169 8.65 0.65 -4.06
CA GLN A 169 7.57 -0.18 -4.62
C GLN A 169 8.12 -1.27 -5.54
N ALA A 170 9.11 -0.96 -6.38
CA ALA A 170 9.78 -1.97 -7.21
C ALA A 170 10.53 -3.02 -6.35
N ALA A 171 11.19 -2.58 -5.28
CA ALA A 171 11.89 -3.48 -4.36
C ALA A 171 10.93 -4.33 -3.52
N GLU A 172 9.75 -3.81 -3.20
CA GLU A 172 8.66 -4.51 -2.50
C GLU A 172 8.06 -5.59 -3.39
N ILE A 173 7.59 -5.23 -4.59
CA ILE A 173 7.07 -6.20 -5.57
C ILE A 173 8.08 -7.30 -5.88
N ARG A 174 9.35 -6.93 -6.08
CA ARG A 174 10.40 -7.93 -6.29
C ARG A 174 10.47 -8.93 -5.14
N ARG A 175 10.46 -8.45 -3.89
CA ARG A 175 10.56 -9.32 -2.71
C ARG A 175 9.31 -10.16 -2.51
N GLU A 176 8.14 -9.55 -2.64
CA GLU A 176 6.85 -10.17 -2.33
C GLU A 176 6.40 -11.20 -3.38
N PHE A 177 6.67 -10.94 -4.67
CA PHE A 177 6.15 -11.76 -5.76
C PHE A 177 7.21 -12.58 -6.48
N PHE A 178 8.44 -12.06 -6.62
CA PHE A 178 9.45 -12.71 -7.47
C PHE A 178 10.55 -13.43 -6.68
N VAL A 179 10.88 -12.97 -5.47
CA VAL A 179 11.83 -13.67 -4.59
C VAL A 179 11.13 -14.81 -3.86
N THR A 180 9.94 -14.54 -3.32
CA THR A 180 8.98 -15.57 -2.93
C THR A 180 8.01 -15.71 -4.10
N PRO A 181 7.98 -16.84 -4.83
CA PRO A 181 7.28 -16.97 -6.11
C PRO A 181 5.75 -17.02 -5.98
N ARG A 182 5.15 -16.00 -5.35
CA ARG A 182 3.70 -15.92 -5.12
C ARG A 182 2.89 -15.76 -6.41
N TYR A 183 3.53 -15.39 -7.51
CA TYR A 183 2.86 -15.40 -8.82
C TYR A 183 2.43 -16.83 -9.23
N GLU A 184 3.03 -17.89 -8.68
CA GLU A 184 2.64 -19.28 -8.92
C GLU A 184 1.37 -19.64 -8.12
N GLU A 185 1.27 -19.12 -6.90
CA GLU A 185 0.21 -19.45 -5.93
C GLU A 185 -1.04 -18.58 -6.07
N TRP A 186 -0.89 -17.36 -6.59
CA TRP A 186 -1.96 -16.35 -6.64
C TRP A 186 -2.46 -16.15 -8.06
N SER A 187 -3.76 -15.89 -8.18
CA SER A 187 -4.36 -15.51 -9.45
C SER A 187 -4.14 -14.02 -9.71
N ALA A 188 -4.25 -13.60 -10.98
CA ALA A 188 -4.17 -12.18 -11.33
C ALA A 188 -5.19 -11.34 -10.56
N TYR A 189 -6.36 -11.92 -10.27
CA TYR A 189 -7.39 -11.32 -9.45
C TYR A 189 -6.93 -11.07 -8.01
N MET A 190 -6.38 -12.08 -7.34
CA MET A 190 -5.89 -11.97 -5.96
C MET A 190 -4.81 -10.89 -5.82
N ILE A 191 -3.91 -10.79 -6.79
CA ILE A 191 -2.88 -9.73 -6.80
C ILE A 191 -3.52 -8.34 -6.90
N GLN A 192 -4.52 -8.17 -7.79
CA GLN A 192 -5.26 -6.90 -7.90
C GLN A 192 -6.09 -6.60 -6.65
N GLU A 193 -6.67 -7.63 -6.03
CA GLU A 193 -7.44 -7.52 -4.81
C GLU A 193 -6.59 -7.00 -3.65
N ALA A 194 -5.39 -7.55 -3.48
CA ALA A 194 -4.44 -7.08 -2.47
C ALA A 194 -4.13 -5.58 -2.64
N ALA A 195 -3.89 -5.12 -3.87
CA ALA A 195 -3.65 -3.70 -4.14
C ALA A 195 -4.87 -2.82 -3.84
N GLN A 196 -6.05 -3.24 -4.25
CA GLN A 196 -7.28 -2.46 -4.06
C GLN A 196 -7.72 -2.43 -2.60
N ARG A 197 -7.51 -3.49 -1.81
CA ARG A 197 -7.72 -3.48 -0.36
C ARG A 197 -6.86 -2.43 0.33
N VAL A 198 -5.61 -2.22 -0.11
CA VAL A 198 -4.73 -1.15 0.38
C VAL A 198 -5.26 0.23 -0.02
N VAL A 199 -5.67 0.40 -1.28
CA VAL A 199 -6.27 1.65 -1.75
C VAL A 199 -7.51 2.00 -0.93
N THR A 200 -8.45 1.06 -0.78
CA THR A 200 -9.66 1.23 0.03
C THR A 200 -9.32 1.60 1.47
N PHE A 201 -8.33 0.92 2.07
CA PHE A 201 -7.88 1.23 3.42
C PHE A 201 -7.39 2.68 3.52
N TYR A 202 -6.45 3.11 2.67
CA TYR A 202 -5.92 4.47 2.71
C TYR A 202 -6.96 5.53 2.37
N LEU A 203 -7.97 5.21 1.55
CA LEU A 203 -9.10 6.09 1.31
C LEU A 203 -9.97 6.23 2.55
N CYS A 204 -10.31 5.14 3.24
CA CYS A 204 -11.03 5.20 4.51
C CYS A 204 -10.25 6.01 5.54
N ILE A 205 -8.93 5.84 5.60
CA ILE A 205 -8.06 6.66 6.46
C ILE A 205 -8.09 8.11 6.03
N GLY A 206 -7.96 8.45 4.75
CA GLY A 206 -8.05 9.82 4.27
C GLY A 206 -9.41 10.46 4.61
N MET A 207 -10.51 9.73 4.42
CA MET A 207 -11.85 10.22 4.71
C MET A 207 -12.14 10.40 6.21
N LEU A 208 -11.48 9.65 7.10
CA LEU A 208 -11.71 9.71 8.54
C LEU A 208 -10.65 10.53 9.29
N ALA A 209 -9.37 10.29 8.99
CA ALA A 209 -8.25 10.94 9.66
C ALA A 209 -8.16 12.42 9.30
N VAL A 210 -8.49 12.83 8.07
CA VAL A 210 -8.43 14.25 7.68
C VAL A 210 -9.44 15.09 8.45
N PRO A 211 -10.75 14.74 8.47
CA PRO A 211 -11.71 15.50 9.27
C PRO A 211 -11.42 15.41 10.77
N ALA A 212 -11.00 14.25 11.27
CA ALA A 212 -10.68 14.08 12.69
C ALA A 212 -9.48 14.95 13.11
N SER A 213 -8.43 15.03 12.27
CA SER A 213 -7.25 15.86 12.53
C SER A 213 -7.60 17.34 12.50
N PHE A 214 -8.46 17.76 11.56
CA PHE A 214 -8.97 19.13 11.51
C PHE A 214 -9.78 19.49 12.76
N LEU A 215 -10.72 18.64 13.17
CA LEU A 215 -11.49 18.84 14.40
C LEU A 215 -10.61 18.85 15.65
N GLY A 216 -9.60 17.96 15.71
CA GLY A 216 -8.64 17.94 16.81
C GLY A 216 -7.84 19.23 16.91
N LEU A 217 -7.39 19.79 15.78
CA LEU A 217 -6.68 21.06 15.75
C LEU A 217 -7.57 22.21 16.23
N LEU A 218 -8.83 22.26 15.81
CA LEU A 218 -9.79 23.27 16.29
C LEU A 218 -10.01 23.19 17.80
N LEU A 219 -10.14 21.97 18.35
CA LEU A 219 -10.29 21.77 19.78
C LEU A 219 -9.05 22.19 20.56
N VAL A 220 -7.85 21.91 20.04
CA VAL A 220 -6.59 22.35 20.67
C VAL A 220 -6.48 23.87 20.63
N ALA A 221 -6.79 24.50 19.49
CA ALA A 221 -6.77 25.95 19.34
C ALA A 221 -7.72 26.64 20.33
N ASP A 222 -8.96 26.16 20.41
CA ASP A 222 -9.98 26.67 21.34
C ASP A 222 -9.54 26.48 22.80
N ALA A 223 -8.97 25.31 23.14
CA ALA A 223 -8.43 25.07 24.48
C ALA A 223 -7.23 25.99 24.80
N THR A 224 -6.31 26.23 23.86
CA THR A 224 -5.18 27.14 24.09
C THR A 224 -5.62 28.58 24.28
N ASP A 225 -6.61 29.04 23.51
CA ASP A 225 -7.23 30.36 23.67
C ASP A 225 -7.95 30.46 25.02
N ALA A 226 -8.68 29.42 25.42
CA ALA A 226 -9.39 29.38 26.71
C ALA A 226 -8.46 29.43 27.93
N ILE A 227 -7.24 28.91 27.83
CA ILE A 227 -6.26 28.88 28.93
C ILE A 227 -5.27 30.07 28.85
N ALA A 228 -5.41 30.95 27.85
CA ALA A 228 -4.55 32.13 27.62
C ALA A 228 -3.04 31.82 27.63
N VAL A 229 -2.66 30.61 27.18
CA VAL A 229 -1.26 30.18 27.14
C VAL A 229 -0.61 30.81 25.91
N GLY A 230 0.08 31.92 26.09
CA GLY A 230 0.88 32.53 25.03
C GLY A 230 2.01 31.60 24.56
N PRO A 231 2.45 31.66 23.29
CA PRO A 231 3.54 30.81 22.77
C PRO A 231 4.83 30.85 23.60
N ALA A 232 5.10 32.00 24.24
CA ALA A 232 6.23 32.20 25.14
C ALA A 232 6.20 31.33 26.41
N ALA A 233 5.01 30.90 26.86
CA ALA A 233 4.84 30.04 28.04
C ALA A 233 5.21 28.58 27.76
N LEU A 234 5.26 28.16 26.49
CA LEU A 234 5.67 26.80 26.08
C LEU A 234 7.19 26.61 26.15
N GLY A 235 7.97 27.69 26.22
CA GLY A 235 9.43 27.63 26.40
C GLY A 235 10.10 26.72 25.35
N PRO A 236 10.90 25.71 25.76
CA PRO A 236 11.56 24.77 24.83
C PRO A 236 10.61 23.88 24.03
N LEU A 237 9.33 23.80 24.41
CA LEU A 237 8.29 23.03 23.74
C LEU A 237 7.50 23.90 22.74
N ALA A 238 7.84 25.18 22.59
CA ALA A 238 7.25 26.01 21.57
C ALA A 238 7.55 25.41 20.18
N PRO A 239 6.54 25.28 19.29
CA PRO A 239 6.78 24.81 17.94
C PRO A 239 7.80 25.73 17.25
N ALA A 240 8.65 25.16 16.41
CA ALA A 240 9.56 25.95 15.60
C ALA A 240 8.75 26.98 14.78
N PRO A 241 9.26 28.21 14.60
CA PRO A 241 8.50 29.31 14.00
C PRO A 241 8.06 29.04 12.55
N ASP A 242 8.66 28.04 11.90
CA ASP A 242 8.45 27.57 10.53
C ASP A 242 7.73 26.22 10.44
N LEU A 243 7.40 25.59 11.57
CA LEU A 243 6.65 24.33 11.59
C LEU A 243 5.16 24.58 11.32
N ASP A 244 4.63 23.98 10.27
CA ASP A 244 3.20 23.99 9.99
C ASP A 244 2.47 22.99 10.92
N PRO A 245 1.71 23.47 11.94
CA PRO A 245 1.01 22.60 12.87
C PRO A 245 -0.11 21.81 12.19
N VAL A 246 -0.68 22.33 11.08
CA VAL A 246 -1.70 21.63 10.29
C VAL A 246 -1.07 20.44 9.57
N ALA A 247 0.11 20.63 8.97
CA ALA A 247 0.86 19.55 8.36
C ALA A 247 1.20 18.45 9.37
N LEU A 248 1.69 18.79 10.57
CA LEU A 248 1.98 17.78 11.60
C LEU A 248 0.72 17.05 12.07
N ALA A 249 -0.38 17.77 12.28
CA ALA A 249 -1.66 17.18 12.70
C ALA A 249 -2.19 16.17 11.68
N TYR A 250 -1.90 16.37 10.39
CA TYR A 250 -2.26 15.43 9.33
C TYR A 250 -1.28 14.24 9.23
N VAL A 251 0.01 14.56 9.18
CA VAL A 251 1.05 13.61 8.77
C VAL A 251 1.30 12.57 9.84
N ILE A 252 1.20 12.94 11.12
CA ILE A 252 1.44 12.01 12.23
C ILE A 252 0.38 10.88 12.26
N PRO A 253 -0.95 11.17 12.31
CA PRO A 253 -1.96 10.10 12.28
C PRO A 253 -1.87 9.27 11.01
N PHE A 254 -1.67 9.89 9.85
CA PHE A 254 -1.56 9.18 8.58
C PHE A 254 -0.33 8.25 8.57
N ALA A 255 0.84 8.74 8.98
CA ALA A 255 2.07 7.95 9.06
C ALA A 255 1.95 6.77 10.03
N LEU A 256 1.29 6.96 11.18
CA LEU A 256 1.03 5.88 12.14
C LEU A 256 0.11 4.83 11.55
N ALA A 257 -0.94 5.26 10.87
CA ALA A 257 -1.90 4.34 10.30
C ALA A 257 -1.35 3.60 9.07
N LYS A 258 -0.49 4.26 8.29
CA LYS A 258 0.32 3.66 7.24
C LYS A 258 1.30 2.63 7.80
N ALA A 259 2.03 2.96 8.87
CA ALA A 259 2.92 2.02 9.54
C ALA A 259 2.17 0.77 10.06
N ALA A 260 0.95 0.96 10.58
CA ALA A 260 0.08 -0.15 10.97
C ALA A 260 -0.33 -1.00 9.76
N ALA A 261 -0.73 -0.36 8.65
CA ALA A 261 -1.07 -1.04 7.40
C ALA A 261 0.11 -1.85 6.84
N ASP A 262 1.29 -1.24 6.70
CA ASP A 262 2.50 -1.91 6.20
C ASP A 262 2.90 -3.11 7.07
N ARG A 263 2.78 -2.97 8.39
CA ARG A 263 3.01 -4.09 9.31
C ARG A 263 1.97 -5.20 9.09
N SER A 264 0.70 -4.84 9.02
CA SER A 264 -0.40 -5.80 8.81
C SER A 264 -0.31 -6.49 7.47
N ARG A 265 0.10 -5.79 6.39
CA ARG A 265 0.37 -6.38 5.07
C ARG A 265 1.46 -7.43 5.16
N ARG A 266 2.60 -7.13 5.78
CA ARG A 266 3.69 -8.11 5.96
C ARG A 266 3.22 -9.36 6.68
N ILE A 267 2.47 -9.19 7.77
CA ILE A 267 1.86 -10.31 8.50
C ILE A 267 0.92 -11.09 7.56
N ALA A 268 0.08 -10.40 6.80
CA ALA A 268 -0.88 -11.02 5.89
C ALA A 268 -0.23 -11.85 4.79
N PHE A 269 0.97 -11.45 4.37
CA PHE A 269 1.75 -12.17 3.37
C PHE A 269 2.51 -13.37 3.95
N ASP A 270 2.92 -13.30 5.22
CA ASP A 270 3.73 -14.34 5.86
C ASP A 270 2.89 -15.40 6.60
N GLU A 271 1.63 -15.10 6.94
CA GLU A 271 0.70 -16.01 7.63
C GLU A 271 -0.37 -16.57 6.68
N VAL A 272 -0.70 -17.85 6.82
CA VAL A 272 -1.69 -18.55 5.97
C VAL A 272 -3.14 -18.08 6.24
N ASP A 273 -3.42 -17.57 7.44
CA ASP A 273 -4.75 -17.13 7.85
C ASP A 273 -4.67 -16.00 8.87
N PRO A 274 -4.34 -14.79 8.39
CA PRO A 274 -4.10 -13.65 9.23
C PRO A 274 -5.41 -13.10 9.81
N GLY A 275 -5.47 -12.99 11.14
CA GLY A 275 -6.63 -12.40 11.83
C GLY A 275 -6.63 -10.86 11.83
N GLY A 276 -7.78 -10.27 12.15
CA GLY A 276 -7.93 -8.84 12.43
C GLY A 276 -7.54 -7.94 11.25
N LEU A 277 -6.73 -6.91 11.51
CA LEU A 277 -6.31 -5.95 10.48
C LEU A 277 -5.42 -6.58 9.41
N ALA A 278 -4.65 -7.62 9.74
CA ALA A 278 -3.85 -8.33 8.73
C ALA A 278 -4.76 -9.10 7.74
N GLY A 279 -5.85 -9.70 8.22
CA GLY A 279 -6.87 -10.34 7.39
C GLY A 279 -7.48 -9.42 6.34
N TRP A 280 -7.61 -8.12 6.63
CA TRP A 280 -8.08 -7.15 5.64
C TRP A 280 -7.17 -7.07 4.40
N PHE A 281 -5.86 -7.24 4.57
CA PHE A 281 -4.87 -7.10 3.48
C PHE A 281 -4.54 -8.41 2.77
N ALA A 282 -4.93 -9.55 3.33
CA ALA A 282 -4.83 -10.82 2.62
C ALA A 282 -5.91 -10.87 1.53
N PRO A 283 -5.56 -11.22 0.28
CA PRO A 283 -6.57 -11.51 -0.72
C PRO A 283 -7.30 -12.80 -0.36
N GLU A 284 -8.57 -12.89 -0.72
CA GLU A 284 -9.36 -14.09 -0.50
C GLU A 284 -8.83 -15.26 -1.33
N ASP A 285 -8.42 -16.33 -0.63
CA ASP A 285 -8.04 -17.59 -1.25
C ASP A 285 -9.28 -18.49 -1.40
N PRO A 286 -9.73 -18.78 -2.64
CA PRO A 286 -10.94 -19.56 -2.87
C PRO A 286 -10.75 -21.06 -2.58
N ARG A 287 -9.56 -21.49 -2.12
CA ARG A 287 -9.34 -22.90 -1.75
C ARG A 287 -10.19 -23.28 -0.53
N PRO A 288 -10.80 -24.48 -0.56
CA PRO A 288 -11.41 -25.08 0.62
C PRO A 288 -10.47 -25.05 1.84
N GLU A 289 -11.03 -24.87 3.03
CA GLU A 289 -10.27 -24.81 4.29
C GLU A 289 -9.33 -26.01 4.47
N TRP A 290 -9.77 -27.22 4.16
CA TRP A 290 -8.97 -28.44 4.29
C TRP A 290 -7.70 -28.46 3.42
N LEU A 291 -7.72 -27.80 2.24
CA LEU A 291 -6.53 -27.64 1.38
C LEU A 291 -5.56 -26.64 1.99
N ARG A 292 -6.09 -25.55 2.55
CA ARG A 292 -5.30 -24.54 3.24
C ARG A 292 -4.66 -25.11 4.51
N GLU A 293 -5.36 -25.98 5.23
CA GLU A 293 -4.85 -26.67 6.42
C GLU A 293 -3.71 -27.65 6.11
N GLN A 294 -3.79 -28.42 5.02
CA GLN A 294 -2.68 -29.31 4.61
C GLN A 294 -1.40 -28.56 4.27
N GLU A 295 -1.49 -27.34 3.73
CA GLU A 295 -0.33 -26.49 3.49
C GLU A 295 0.22 -25.85 4.78
N ARG A 296 -0.61 -25.66 5.82
CA ARG A 296 -0.13 -25.21 7.15
C ARG A 296 0.75 -26.23 7.85
N GLU A 297 0.57 -27.52 7.56
CA GLU A 297 1.29 -28.61 8.22
C GLU A 297 2.62 -29.00 7.55
N ARG A 298 2.93 -28.42 6.38
CA ARG A 298 4.20 -28.63 5.65
C ARG A 298 5.23 -27.57 5.96
#